data_AF-A0A5B8T1F3-F1
#
_entry.id   AF-A0A5B8T1F3-F1
#
_cell.length_a   1.000
_cell.length_b   1.000
_cell.length_c   1.000
_cell.angle_alpha   90.00
_cell.angle_beta   90.00
_cell.angle_gamma   90.00
#
_symmetry.space_group_name_H-M   'P 1'
#
loop_
_entity.id
_entity.type
_entity.pdbx_description
1 polymer ?
#
loop_
_entity_poly.entity_id
_entity_poly.type
_entity_poly.pdbx_seq_one_letter_code
_entity_poly.pdbx_strand_id
1 'polypeptide(L)' 'MIIITEEKLVALRQKNGEFNKTKTDTAKYIGIERKTFQRVVDGLQSRVNKNTYDKLEKWLNS' A
#
# COMPACT_ATOMS: atom_id res chain seq x y z
N MET A 1 -4.98 6.59 13.94
CA MET A 1 -5.06 6.06 12.55
C MET A 1 -4.64 7.17 11.61
N ILE A 2 -3.97 6.84 10.51
CA ILE A 2 -3.48 7.79 9.50
C ILE A 2 -4.34 7.65 8.24
N ILE A 3 -4.63 8.77 7.60
CA ILE A 3 -5.37 8.84 6.33
C ILE A 3 -4.35 8.79 5.19
N ILE A 4 -4.55 7.88 4.25
CA ILE A 4 -3.82 7.83 2.98
C ILE A 4 -4.51 8.79 2.02
N THR A 5 -3.77 9.80 1.54
CA THR A 5 -4.26 10.77 0.56
C THR A 5 -4.44 10.12 -0.81
N GLU A 6 -5.28 10.71 -1.67
CA GLU A 6 -5.50 10.22 -3.03
C GLU A 6 -4.20 10.17 -3.85
N GLU A 7 -3.35 11.18 -3.72
CA GLU A 7 -2.02 11.23 -4.35
C GLU A 7 -1.16 10.01 -3.97
N LYS A 8 -1.16 9.64 -2.68
CA LYS A 8 -0.43 8.46 -2.20
C LYS A 8 -1.04 7.16 -2.71
N LEU A 9 -2.36 7.07 -2.81
CA LEU A 9 -3.03 5.91 -3.41
C LEU A 9 -2.62 5.72 -4.88
N VAL A 10 -2.54 6.80 -5.64
CA VAL A 10 -2.09 6.78 -7.04
C VAL A 10 -0.63 6.32 -7.11
N ALA A 11 0.26 6.87 -6.29
CA ALA A 11 1.66 6.46 -6.24
C ALA A 11 1.82 4.96 -5.89
N LEU A 12 1.03 4.45 -4.93
CA LEU A 12 1.04 3.02 -4.56
C LEU A 12 0.59 2.13 -5.72
N ARG A 13 -0.42 2.55 -6.50
CA ARG A 13 -0.88 1.82 -7.69
C ARG A 13 0.19 1.77 -8.77
N GLN A 14 0.82 2.91 -9.05
CA GLN A 14 1.88 3.01 -10.06
C GLN A 14 3.06 2.11 -9.69
N LYS A 15 3.56 2.23 -8.45
CA LYS A 15 4.66 1.40 -7.96
C LYS A 15 4.35 -0.09 -7.96
N ASN A 16 3.10 -0.47 -7.65
CA ASN A 16 2.69 -1.88 -7.75
C ASN A 16 2.69 -2.38 -9.20
N GLY A 17 2.33 -1.53 -10.16
CA GLY A 17 2.42 -1.82 -11.59
C GLY A 17 3.87 -2.04 -12.05
N GLU A 18 4.79 -1.17 -11.63
CA GLU A 18 6.23 -1.28 -11.93
C GLU A 18 6.86 -2.53 -11.31
N PHE A 19 6.46 -2.88 -10.08
CA PHE A 19 6.96 -4.06 -9.40
C PHE A 19 6.58 -5.37 -10.10
N ASN A 20 5.53 -5.36 -10.93
CA ASN A 20 5.05 -6.48 -11.75
C ASN A 20 4.90 -7.80 -10.96
N LYS A 21 4.35 -7.70 -9.74
CA LYS A 21 4.01 -8.84 -8.89
C LYS A 21 2.53 -8.82 -8.53
N THR A 22 2.03 -9.96 -8.06
CA THR A 22 0.65 -10.03 -7.57
C THR A 22 0.48 -9.17 -6.32
N LYS A 23 -0.72 -8.66 -6.07
CA LYS A 23 -1.04 -7.92 -4.82
C LYS A 23 -0.69 -8.72 -3.56
N THR A 24 -0.71 -10.05 -3.63
CA THR A 24 -0.32 -10.94 -2.54
C THR A 24 1.17 -10.87 -2.28
N ASP A 25 1.99 -10.96 -3.33
CA ASP A 25 3.44 -10.93 -3.22
C ASP A 25 3.94 -9.53 -2.82
N THR A 26 3.33 -8.48 -3.36
CA THR A 26 3.61 -7.10 -2.95
C THR A 26 3.31 -6.91 -1.46
N ALA A 27 2.15 -7.38 -0.98
CA ALA A 27 1.80 -7.29 0.43
C ALA A 27 2.79 -8.06 1.33
N LYS A 28 3.22 -9.26 0.91
CA LYS A 28 4.27 -10.02 1.61
C LYS A 28 5.60 -9.27 1.64
N TYR A 29 6.01 -8.68 0.53
CA TYR A 29 7.23 -7.89 0.42
C TYR A 29 7.23 -6.67 1.35
N ILE A 30 6.12 -5.93 1.38
CA ILE A 30 5.93 -4.77 2.28
C ILE A 30 5.80 -5.21 3.75
N GLY A 31 5.39 -6.46 4.00
CA GLY A 31 5.17 -7.00 5.33
C GLY A 31 3.84 -6.55 5.94
N ILE A 32 2.78 -6.48 5.14
CA ILE A 32 1.41 -6.20 5.57
C ILE A 32 0.44 -7.28 5.08
N GLU A 33 -0.76 -7.34 5.66
CA GLU A 33 -1.77 -8.28 5.20
C GLU A 33 -2.21 -7.99 3.76
N ARG A 34 -2.37 -9.04 2.95
CA ARG A 34 -2.90 -8.95 1.59
C ARG A 34 -4.22 -8.17 1.53
N LYS A 35 -5.15 -8.46 2.44
CA LYS A 35 -6.47 -7.80 2.47
C LYS A 35 -6.32 -6.29 2.70
N THR A 36 -5.44 -5.90 3.62
CA THR A 36 -5.15 -4.49 3.91
C THR A 36 -4.54 -3.79 2.70
N PHE A 37 -3.50 -4.37 2.09
CA PHE A 37 -2.88 -3.81 0.89
C PHE A 37 -3.90 -3.65 -0.24
N GLN A 38 -4.68 -4.70 -0.51
CA GLN A 38 -5.66 -4.66 -1.58
C GLN A 38 -6.74 -3.61 -1.34
N ARG A 39 -7.31 -3.52 -0.13
CA ARG A 39 -8.30 -2.49 0.19
C ARG A 39 -7.75 -1.08 0.09
N VAL A 40 -6.49 -0.87 0.49
CA VAL A 40 -5.80 0.42 0.33
C VAL A 40 -5.67 0.76 -1.15
N VAL A 41 -5.01 -0.10 -1.94
CA VAL A 41 -4.76 0.14 -3.37
C VAL A 41 -6.07 0.27 -4.15
N ASP A 42 -7.12 -0.47 -3.80
CA ASP A 42 -8.43 -0.38 -4.46
C ASP A 42 -9.24 0.86 -3.99
N GLY A 43 -8.72 1.65 -3.05
CA GLY A 43 -9.37 2.86 -2.52
C GLY A 43 -10.53 2.59 -1.53
N LEU A 44 -10.75 1.32 -1.17
CA LEU A 44 -11.80 0.87 -0.25
C LEU A 44 -11.44 1.10 1.23
N GLN A 45 -10.19 1.46 1.51
CA GLN A 45 -9.70 1.75 2.85
C GLN A 45 -8.67 2.88 2.81
N SER A 46 -9.07 4.07 3.23
CA SER A 46 -8.20 5.24 3.35
C SER A 46 -7.57 5.38 4.74
N ARG A 47 -8.10 4.71 5.76
CA ARG A 47 -7.59 4.76 7.14
C ARG A 47 -6.81 3.50 7.48
N VAL A 48 -5.56 3.68 7.90
CA VAL A 48 -4.66 2.60 8.34
C VAL A 48 -4.04 2.93 9.69
N ASN A 49 -3.47 1.92 10.37
CA ASN A 49 -2.66 2.19 11.56
C ASN A 49 -1.29 2.76 11.15
N LYS A 50 -0.56 3.34 12.12
CA LYS A 50 0.73 3.98 11.87
C LYS A 50 1.75 2.99 11.28
N ASN A 51 1.86 1.80 11.83
CA ASN A 51 2.79 0.77 11.35
C ASN A 51 2.56 0.38 9.87
N THR A 52 1.31 0.21 9.45
CA THR A 52 0.95 -0.07 8.05
C THR A 52 1.30 1.12 7.16
N TYR A 53 1.02 2.34 7.61
CA TYR A 53 1.37 3.55 6.88
C TYR A 53 2.89 3.67 6.68
N ASP A 54 3.67 3.53 7.75
CA ASP A 54 5.13 3.64 7.71
C ASP A 54 5.75 2.60 6.76
N LYS A 55 5.21 1.37 6.71
CA LYS A 55 5.62 0.33 5.76
C LYS A 55 5.29 0.67 4.31
N LEU A 56 4.10 1.20 4.05
CA LEU A 56 3.70 1.65 2.72
C LEU A 56 4.57 2.83 2.25
N GLU A 57 4.87 3.77 3.13
CA GLU A 57 5.71 4.93 2.84
C GLU A 57 7.17 4.53 2.60
N LYS A 58 7.72 3.64 3.43
CA LYS A 58 9.06 3.08 3.21
C LYS A 58 9.14 2.38 1.86
N TRP A 59 8.12 1.59 1.51
CA TRP A 59 8.08 0.94 0.21
C TRP A 59 7.95 1.93 -0.94
N LEU A 60 7.15 3.00 -0.82
CA LEU A 60 7.06 4.04 -1.86
C LEU A 60 8.41 4.72 -2.13
N ASN A 61 9.22 4.92 -1.10
CA ASN A 61 10.50 5.62 -1.20
C ASN A 61 11.72 4.70 -1.44
N SER A 62 11.53 3.39 -1.57
CA SER A 62 12.61 2.41 -1.82
C SER A 62 12.96 2.22 -3.29
#